data_AF-A0A7X8YDK9-F1
#
_entry.id   AF-A0A7X8YDK9-F1
#
_cell.length_a   1.000
_cell.length_b   1.000
_cell.length_c   1.000
_cell.angle_alpha   90.00
_cell.angle_beta   90.00
_cell.angle_gamma   90.00
#
_symmetry.space_group_name_H-M   'P 1'
#
loop_
_entity.id
_entity.type
_entity.pdbx_description
1 polymer ?
#
loop_
_entity_poly.entity_id
_entity_poly.type
_entity_poly.pdbx_seq_one_letter_code
_entity_poly.pdbx_strand_id
1 'polypeptide(L)'
;MTPLAARRPHRSAALTAVLTLGLAVTACNGEDNGANAGSNPSPVPDVDAPSPEGMLTTDYPATVMDTGENPELCLGAIAESYPPQCGGPQLIGWDWDDQDPETYEEAEDTRWGEYVLIGDYDPHEGTFEVERFTPAEEWDGDINEHQVDFTSPCEEFHDEAELEDPDLVSEEQMHEALAVAEQANGYAGSWIDQSLNPNAEEDINDPDLDEEERLELEASLNDPEYVILNVQVTQDPDPAYDAIREEWGGMLCVTEVERGHEELRDIQQALMSLSVVQSAYEQPVENSVIVDVDYDDGTLQSQFDETYGEGTVQVVPRLQPADQK
;
A
#
# COMPACT_ATOMS: atom_id res chain seq x y z
N MET A 1 76.51 2.11 -5.41
CA MET A 1 77.71 2.74 -4.82
C MET A 1 77.31 3.35 -3.48
N THR A 2 77.57 2.64 -2.39
CA THR A 2 77.67 3.25 -1.05
C THR A 2 78.99 4.02 -0.99
N PRO A 3 79.11 5.12 -0.24
CA PRO A 3 79.66 4.91 1.11
C PRO A 3 79.31 5.97 2.19
N LEU A 4 79.62 5.62 3.44
CA LEU A 4 80.17 6.47 4.52
C LEU A 4 79.25 7.56 5.14
N ALA A 5 79.18 7.81 6.44
CA ALA A 5 79.92 7.28 7.59
C ALA A 5 79.21 7.64 8.91
N ALA A 6 79.27 6.70 9.85
CA ALA A 6 79.61 6.83 11.27
C ALA A 6 79.25 8.12 12.05
N ARG A 7 78.61 7.93 13.22
CA ARG A 7 79.24 8.03 14.55
C ARG A 7 78.24 7.71 15.69
N ARG A 8 78.61 6.74 16.54
CA ARG A 8 78.18 6.59 17.96
C ARG A 8 78.80 7.78 18.77
N PRO A 9 78.38 8.16 20.01
CA PRO A 9 77.89 7.26 21.07
C PRO A 9 76.97 7.86 22.20
N HIS A 10 76.63 6.98 23.15
CA HIS A 10 76.41 7.20 24.60
C HIS A 10 75.17 7.90 25.18
N ARG A 11 74.38 7.05 25.88
CA ARG A 11 73.97 7.14 27.30
C ARG A 11 73.12 8.33 27.75
N SER A 12 71.90 8.02 28.21
CA SER A 12 71.33 8.26 29.56
C SER A 12 69.80 8.26 29.42
N ALA A 13 69.08 7.25 29.92
CA ALA A 13 68.58 7.15 31.29
C ALA A 13 67.55 8.23 31.67
N ALA A 14 66.32 7.76 31.90
CA ALA A 14 65.24 8.33 32.73
C ALA A 14 64.46 9.55 32.18
N LEU A 15 63.15 9.40 31.98
CA LEU A 15 62.16 9.69 33.04
C LEU A 15 60.76 9.24 32.59
N THR A 16 60.08 8.54 33.48
CA THR A 16 58.67 8.19 33.41
C THR A 16 57.82 9.46 33.63
N ALA A 17 56.86 9.73 32.74
CA ALA A 17 55.72 10.59 33.03
C ALA A 17 54.47 9.92 32.47
N VAL A 18 53.76 9.23 33.34
CA VAL A 18 52.40 8.74 33.13
C VAL A 18 51.48 9.96 33.16
N LEU A 19 50.75 10.21 32.08
CA LEU A 19 49.59 11.10 32.07
C LEU A 19 48.37 10.26 31.68
N THR A 20 47.79 9.62 32.69
CA THR A 20 46.42 9.10 32.66
C THR A 20 45.46 10.29 32.73
N LEU A 21 44.83 10.63 31.62
CA LEU A 21 43.71 11.56 31.60
C LEU A 21 42.44 10.75 31.92
N GLY A 22 42.02 10.79 33.18
CA GLY A 22 40.71 10.33 33.60
C GLY A 22 39.69 11.44 33.33
N LEU A 23 38.71 11.16 32.47
CA LEU A 23 37.46 11.92 32.45
C LEU A 23 36.46 11.19 33.34
N ALA A 24 36.13 11.84 34.45
CA ALA A 24 35.07 11.46 35.35
C ALA A 24 33.70 11.87 34.79
N VAL A 25 32.73 11.02 35.11
CA VAL A 25 31.31 11.04 34.78
C VAL A 25 30.62 12.35 35.20
N THR A 26 29.77 12.89 34.33
CA THR A 26 28.57 13.63 34.72
C THR A 26 27.36 12.92 34.13
N ALA A 27 26.57 12.33 35.01
CA ALA A 27 25.25 11.82 34.74
C ALA A 27 24.33 13.01 34.41
N CYS A 28 23.67 12.97 33.26
CA CYS A 28 22.41 13.67 33.09
C CYS A 28 21.31 12.66 33.42
N ASN A 29 20.73 12.84 34.59
CA ASN A 29 19.45 12.29 34.98
C ASN A 29 18.40 13.07 34.18
N GLY A 30 18.10 12.59 32.97
CA GLY A 30 16.92 13.00 32.23
C GLY A 30 15.74 12.25 32.80
N GLU A 31 14.87 12.95 33.52
CA GLU A 31 13.51 12.49 33.76
C GLU A 31 12.80 12.47 32.40
N ASP A 32 12.86 11.33 31.70
CA ASP A 32 11.95 11.01 30.61
C ASP A 32 10.54 10.79 31.20
N ASN A 33 9.90 11.89 31.60
CA ASN A 33 8.45 11.96 31.73
C ASN A 33 7.88 12.28 30.33
N GLY A 34 8.10 11.34 29.43
CA GLY A 34 7.35 11.17 28.19
C GLY A 34 7.09 9.69 28.13
N ALA A 35 6.00 9.25 28.76
CA ALA A 35 5.50 7.92 28.50
C ALA A 35 5.20 7.86 27.00
N ASN A 36 6.10 7.24 26.23
CA ASN A 36 5.65 6.38 25.15
C ASN A 36 4.65 5.44 25.82
N ALA A 37 3.36 5.74 25.66
CA ALA A 37 2.39 4.67 25.64
C ALA A 37 2.86 3.80 24.48
N GLY A 38 3.65 2.77 24.79
CA GLY A 38 3.98 1.77 23.80
C GLY A 38 2.65 1.19 23.37
N SER A 39 2.21 1.54 22.17
CA SER A 39 1.13 0.86 21.48
C SER A 39 1.48 -0.62 21.55
N ASN A 40 0.66 -1.37 22.28
CA ASN A 40 0.81 -2.82 22.24
C ASN A 40 0.48 -3.22 20.81
N PRO A 41 1.30 -4.08 20.18
CA PRO A 41 1.01 -4.53 18.84
C PRO A 41 -0.39 -5.15 18.80
N SER A 42 -1.11 -4.90 17.71
CA SER A 42 -2.42 -5.50 17.47
C SER A 42 -2.34 -7.03 17.55
N PRO A 43 -3.37 -7.69 18.10
CA PRO A 43 -3.40 -9.15 18.19
C PRO A 43 -3.33 -9.76 16.79
N VAL A 44 -2.45 -10.72 16.58
CA VAL A 44 -2.44 -11.53 15.35
C VAL A 44 -3.44 -12.66 15.52
N PRO A 45 -4.52 -12.74 14.72
CA PRO A 45 -5.49 -13.82 14.82
C PRO A 45 -4.88 -15.14 14.33
N ASP A 46 -5.31 -16.25 14.93
CA ASP A 46 -4.93 -17.60 14.51
C ASP A 46 -5.93 -18.05 13.45
N VAL A 47 -5.60 -17.79 12.18
CA VAL A 47 -6.47 -18.08 11.03
C VAL A 47 -5.83 -19.12 10.11
N ASP A 48 -6.66 -19.98 9.55
CA ASP A 48 -6.30 -20.95 8.50
C ASP A 48 -6.97 -20.53 7.19
N ALA A 49 -6.34 -20.86 6.06
CA ALA A 49 -6.94 -20.63 4.75
C ALA A 49 -8.20 -21.51 4.56
N PRO A 50 -9.35 -20.93 4.15
CA PRO A 50 -10.55 -21.71 3.89
C PRO A 50 -10.36 -22.62 2.68
N SER A 51 -10.88 -23.85 2.77
CA SER A 51 -10.90 -24.78 1.64
C SER A 51 -12.12 -24.51 0.74
N PRO A 52 -11.96 -24.23 -0.55
CA PRO A 52 -13.08 -23.95 -1.45
C PRO A 52 -14.03 -25.14 -1.62
N GLU A 53 -15.35 -24.86 -1.68
CA GLU A 53 -16.36 -25.84 -2.09
C GLU A 53 -16.64 -25.74 -3.61
N GLY A 54 -15.71 -26.21 -4.43
CA GLY A 54 -15.86 -26.28 -5.89
C GLY A 54 -14.82 -25.47 -6.67
N MET A 55 -15.02 -25.37 -7.97
CA MET A 55 -14.10 -24.66 -8.86
C MET A 55 -14.17 -23.15 -8.63
N LEU A 56 -13.01 -22.53 -8.66
CA LEU A 56 -12.85 -21.09 -8.55
C LEU A 56 -12.46 -20.48 -9.90
N THR A 57 -12.61 -19.16 -9.99
CA THR A 57 -12.18 -18.36 -11.13
C THR A 57 -11.54 -17.06 -10.68
N THR A 58 -10.66 -16.49 -11.51
CA THR A 58 -10.16 -15.13 -11.30
C THR A 58 -11.22 -14.12 -11.73
N ASP A 59 -11.30 -12.99 -11.04
CA ASP A 59 -12.33 -11.99 -11.35
C ASP A 59 -12.05 -11.19 -12.63
N TYR A 60 -10.78 -11.09 -13.01
CA TYR A 60 -10.29 -10.44 -14.22
C TYR A 60 -9.11 -11.26 -14.77
N PRO A 61 -8.62 -10.97 -15.99
CA PRO A 61 -7.44 -11.65 -16.52
C PRO A 61 -6.26 -11.48 -15.56
N ALA A 62 -5.81 -12.59 -15.00
CA ALA A 62 -4.68 -12.62 -14.11
C ALA A 62 -3.43 -13.02 -14.89
N THR A 63 -2.27 -12.51 -14.50
CA THR A 63 -1.02 -12.94 -15.10
C THR A 63 -0.74 -14.40 -14.74
N VAL A 64 -0.44 -15.20 -15.76
CA VAL A 64 0.17 -16.52 -15.64
C VAL A 64 1.64 -16.36 -15.98
N MET A 65 2.53 -16.84 -15.11
CA MET A 65 3.97 -16.66 -15.26
C MET A 65 4.70 -17.97 -15.13
N ASP A 66 5.71 -18.20 -15.97
CA ASP A 66 6.56 -19.39 -15.91
C ASP A 66 8.02 -18.98 -16.03
N THR A 67 8.81 -19.19 -14.97
CA THR A 67 10.25 -18.93 -14.94
C THR A 67 11.10 -20.18 -15.24
N GLY A 68 10.51 -21.23 -15.81
CA GLY A 68 11.19 -22.39 -16.38
C GLY A 68 11.08 -23.71 -15.61
N GLU A 69 10.34 -23.76 -14.49
CA GLU A 69 10.12 -25.01 -13.75
C GLU A 69 8.65 -25.29 -13.45
N ASN A 70 7.88 -24.27 -13.06
CA ASN A 70 6.46 -24.40 -12.75
C ASN A 70 5.74 -23.09 -13.10
N PRO A 71 4.75 -23.10 -14.00
CA PRO A 71 3.88 -21.95 -14.19
C PRO A 71 3.10 -21.64 -12.89
N GLU A 72 2.92 -20.37 -12.59
CA GLU A 72 2.23 -19.84 -11.39
C GLU A 72 1.12 -18.88 -11.82
N LEU A 73 0.03 -18.88 -11.06
CA LEU A 73 -1.05 -17.89 -11.17
C LEU A 73 -0.73 -16.71 -10.26
N CYS A 74 -0.46 -15.55 -10.83
CA CYS A 74 -0.17 -14.35 -10.06
C CYS A 74 -1.46 -13.81 -9.39
N LEU A 75 -1.58 -13.99 -8.08
CA LEU A 75 -2.70 -13.43 -7.30
C LEU A 75 -2.27 -12.23 -6.42
N GLY A 76 -0.97 -12.03 -6.24
CA GLY A 76 -0.40 -10.87 -5.54
C GLY A 76 0.05 -9.75 -6.49
N ALA A 77 0.80 -8.80 -5.94
CA ALA A 77 1.39 -7.71 -6.72
C ALA A 77 2.37 -8.22 -7.79
N ILE A 78 2.36 -7.57 -8.95
CA ILE A 78 3.26 -7.86 -10.08
C ILE A 78 4.34 -6.77 -10.11
N ALA A 79 5.60 -7.17 -10.22
CA ALA A 79 6.72 -6.25 -10.28
C ALA A 79 6.83 -5.56 -11.65
N GLU A 80 7.04 -4.25 -11.63
CA GLU A 80 7.27 -3.40 -12.82
C GLU A 80 8.69 -3.62 -13.41
N SER A 81 8.93 -4.80 -13.96
CA SER A 81 10.19 -5.19 -14.59
C SER A 81 9.97 -5.99 -15.86
N TYR A 82 11.03 -6.19 -16.65
CA TYR A 82 10.99 -6.98 -17.88
C TYR A 82 12.12 -8.03 -17.89
N PRO A 83 11.83 -9.32 -17.64
CA PRO A 83 10.50 -9.90 -17.41
C PRO A 83 9.89 -9.47 -16.06
N PRO A 84 8.56 -9.49 -15.91
CA PRO A 84 7.89 -9.21 -14.64
C PRO A 84 8.21 -10.29 -13.60
N GLN A 85 7.88 -10.03 -12.33
CA GLN A 85 7.91 -11.05 -11.28
C GLN A 85 6.60 -11.02 -10.51
N CYS A 86 6.10 -12.19 -10.14
CA CYS A 86 4.95 -12.34 -9.25
C CYS A 86 5.12 -13.63 -8.42
N GLY A 87 4.16 -13.89 -7.54
CA GLY A 87 4.00 -15.20 -6.92
C GLY A 87 2.53 -15.55 -6.76
N GLY A 88 2.27 -16.83 -6.52
CA GLY A 88 0.94 -17.36 -6.25
C GLY A 88 0.93 -18.88 -6.40
N PRO A 89 -0.26 -19.51 -6.50
CA PRO A 89 -0.34 -20.95 -6.59
C PRO A 89 0.28 -21.49 -7.88
N GLN A 90 0.96 -22.62 -7.77
CA GLN A 90 1.46 -23.37 -8.92
C GLN A 90 0.28 -23.86 -9.77
N LEU A 91 0.36 -23.63 -11.08
CA LEU A 91 -0.61 -24.16 -12.04
C LEU A 91 -0.31 -25.61 -12.37
N ILE A 92 -1.33 -26.46 -12.19
CA ILE A 92 -1.31 -27.87 -12.57
C ILE A 92 -2.13 -28.02 -13.86
N GLY A 93 -1.55 -28.70 -14.85
CA GLY A 93 -2.20 -28.91 -16.16
C GLY A 93 -2.05 -27.76 -17.16
N TRP A 94 -1.27 -26.72 -16.84
CA TRP A 94 -0.94 -25.65 -17.77
C TRP A 94 0.15 -26.08 -18.77
N ASP A 95 -0.08 -25.82 -20.05
CA ASP A 95 0.89 -26.02 -21.13
C ASP A 95 0.85 -24.82 -22.09
N TRP A 96 2.02 -24.24 -22.35
CA TRP A 96 2.18 -23.14 -23.29
C TRP A 96 1.99 -23.58 -24.74
N ASP A 97 2.22 -24.86 -25.06
CA ASP A 97 2.01 -25.40 -26.42
C ASP A 97 0.52 -25.43 -26.82
N ASP A 98 -0.40 -25.33 -25.85
CA ASP A 98 -1.84 -25.25 -26.07
C ASP A 98 -2.34 -23.81 -26.27
N GLN A 99 -1.46 -22.80 -26.13
CA GLN A 99 -1.79 -21.37 -26.23
C GLN A 99 -1.44 -20.79 -27.61
N ASP A 100 -2.16 -19.74 -28.03
CA ASP A 100 -1.73 -18.97 -29.19
C ASP A 100 -0.49 -18.13 -28.83
N PRO A 101 0.62 -18.18 -29.61
CA PRO A 101 1.81 -17.36 -29.38
C PRO A 101 1.57 -15.85 -29.35
N GLU A 102 0.42 -15.36 -29.85
CA GLU A 102 0.05 -13.95 -29.75
C GLU A 102 -0.47 -13.57 -28.34
N THR A 103 -0.81 -14.55 -27.48
CA THR A 103 -1.40 -14.33 -26.15
C THR A 103 -0.40 -14.27 -24.99
N TYR A 104 0.90 -14.46 -25.27
CA TYR A 104 1.94 -14.42 -24.24
C TYR A 104 3.24 -13.81 -24.77
N GLU A 105 4.03 -13.28 -23.85
CA GLU A 105 5.38 -12.78 -24.08
C GLU A 105 6.43 -13.75 -23.54
N GLU A 106 7.64 -13.66 -24.09
CA GLU A 106 8.79 -14.44 -23.66
C GLU A 106 10.03 -13.55 -23.63
N ALA A 107 10.72 -13.54 -22.49
CA ALA A 107 12.02 -12.91 -22.34
C ALA A 107 12.93 -13.78 -21.46
N GLU A 108 14.15 -14.01 -21.95
CA GLU A 108 15.08 -14.96 -21.34
C GLU A 108 14.44 -16.36 -21.22
N ASP A 109 14.35 -16.91 -20.01
CA ASP A 109 13.69 -18.18 -19.71
C ASP A 109 12.32 -17.96 -19.04
N THR A 110 11.75 -16.75 -19.12
CA THR A 110 10.46 -16.39 -18.53
C THR A 110 9.40 -16.20 -19.60
N ARG A 111 8.23 -16.81 -19.38
CA ARG A 111 7.00 -16.60 -20.18
C ARG A 111 5.91 -16.02 -19.31
N TRP A 112 5.14 -15.10 -19.85
CA TRP A 112 3.96 -14.58 -19.16
C TRP A 112 2.86 -14.18 -20.14
N GLY A 113 1.62 -14.33 -19.71
CA GLY A 113 0.43 -13.87 -20.43
C GLY A 113 -0.71 -13.66 -19.45
N GLU A 114 -1.81 -13.08 -19.90
CA GLU A 114 -2.96 -12.76 -19.04
C GLU A 114 -4.17 -13.62 -19.41
N TYR A 115 -4.74 -14.29 -18.40
CA TYR A 115 -5.81 -15.26 -18.59
C TYR A 115 -6.81 -15.20 -17.45
N VAL A 116 -8.09 -15.39 -17.77
CA VAL A 116 -9.08 -15.80 -16.79
C VAL A 116 -9.04 -17.31 -16.68
N LEU A 117 -8.78 -17.83 -15.48
CA LEU A 117 -8.68 -19.26 -15.22
C LEU A 117 -9.91 -19.76 -14.48
N ILE A 118 -10.29 -21.01 -14.73
CA ILE A 118 -11.27 -21.77 -13.94
C ILE A 118 -10.64 -23.11 -13.57
N GLY A 119 -10.71 -23.47 -12.29
CA GLY A 119 -10.03 -24.66 -11.80
C GLY A 119 -10.22 -24.94 -10.32
N ASP A 120 -9.57 -26.00 -9.84
CA ASP A 120 -9.60 -26.41 -8.43
C ASP A 120 -8.39 -25.81 -7.70
N TYR A 121 -8.66 -24.96 -6.70
CA TYR A 121 -7.63 -24.31 -5.87
C TYR A 121 -7.44 -25.07 -4.55
N ASP A 122 -6.19 -25.44 -4.24
CA ASP A 122 -5.78 -25.99 -2.94
C ASP A 122 -4.87 -24.98 -2.22
N PRO A 123 -5.36 -24.26 -1.20
CA PRO A 123 -4.55 -23.29 -0.46
C PRO A 123 -3.48 -23.92 0.43
N HIS A 124 -3.59 -25.21 0.78
CA HIS A 124 -2.63 -25.89 1.64
C HIS A 124 -1.44 -26.44 0.84
N GLU A 125 -1.69 -26.92 -0.38
CA GLU A 125 -0.61 -27.30 -1.31
C GLU A 125 -0.08 -26.11 -2.11
N GLY A 126 -0.83 -25.00 -2.17
CA GLY A 126 -0.47 -23.82 -2.96
C GLY A 126 -0.54 -24.11 -4.45
N THR A 127 -1.60 -24.78 -4.90
CA THR A 127 -1.77 -25.22 -6.29
C THR A 127 -3.14 -24.84 -6.85
N PHE A 128 -3.20 -24.64 -8.16
CA PHE A 128 -4.43 -24.40 -8.91
C PHE A 128 -4.46 -25.36 -10.12
N GLU A 129 -5.34 -26.36 -10.10
CA GLU A 129 -5.52 -27.31 -11.21
C GLU A 129 -6.45 -26.70 -12.26
N VAL A 130 -5.89 -26.40 -13.44
CA VAL A 130 -6.59 -25.69 -14.51
C VAL A 130 -7.57 -26.62 -15.22
N GLU A 131 -8.85 -26.27 -15.22
CA GLU A 131 -9.89 -26.95 -16.00
C GLU A 131 -10.16 -26.20 -17.30
N ARG A 132 -10.22 -24.87 -17.26
CA ARG A 132 -10.43 -23.99 -18.43
C ARG A 132 -9.70 -22.66 -18.27
N PHE A 133 -9.43 -22.03 -19.40
CA PHE A 133 -8.87 -20.68 -19.44
C PHE A 133 -9.49 -19.86 -20.59
N THR A 134 -9.39 -18.54 -20.48
CA THR A 134 -9.77 -17.57 -21.50
C THR A 134 -8.67 -16.51 -21.59
N PRO A 135 -8.00 -16.31 -22.74
CA PRO A 135 -7.02 -15.23 -22.91
C PRO A 135 -7.66 -13.85 -22.68
N ALA A 136 -6.90 -12.90 -22.14
CA ALA A 136 -7.39 -11.57 -21.82
C ALA A 136 -8.09 -10.87 -23.01
N GLU A 137 -7.54 -11.00 -24.22
CA GLU A 137 -8.10 -10.39 -25.44
C GLU A 137 -9.47 -10.95 -25.85
N GLU A 138 -9.80 -12.17 -25.39
CA GLU A 138 -11.08 -12.83 -25.67
C GLU A 138 -12.08 -12.66 -24.52
N TRP A 139 -11.64 -12.15 -23.36
CA TRP A 139 -12.49 -11.98 -22.20
C TRP A 139 -13.36 -10.73 -22.32
N ASP A 140 -14.68 -10.92 -22.22
CA ASP A 140 -15.69 -9.85 -22.34
C ASP A 140 -16.48 -9.64 -21.03
N GLY A 141 -15.93 -10.12 -19.90
CA GLY A 141 -16.55 -9.96 -18.60
C GLY A 141 -16.42 -8.55 -18.05
N ASP A 142 -17.32 -8.21 -17.12
CA ASP A 142 -17.22 -6.96 -16.36
C ASP A 142 -16.27 -7.13 -15.17
N ILE A 143 -15.40 -6.14 -14.97
CA ILE A 143 -14.60 -6.03 -13.75
C ILE A 143 -15.53 -5.49 -12.66
N ASN A 144 -15.80 -6.29 -11.64
CA ASN A 144 -16.61 -5.91 -10.49
C ASN A 144 -15.65 -5.48 -9.36
N GLU A 145 -15.00 -4.34 -9.53
CA GLU A 145 -14.17 -3.76 -8.48
C GLU A 145 -15.03 -2.95 -7.49
N HIS A 146 -14.76 -3.11 -6.19
CA HIS A 146 -15.29 -2.18 -5.20
C HIS A 146 -14.62 -0.82 -5.40
N GLN A 147 -15.32 0.11 -6.05
CA GLN A 147 -14.84 1.48 -6.18
C GLN A 147 -15.09 2.21 -4.87
N VAL A 148 -14.00 2.61 -4.22
CA VAL A 148 -14.06 3.48 -3.04
C VAL A 148 -14.61 4.83 -3.47
N ASP A 149 -15.64 5.30 -2.78
CA ASP A 149 -16.20 6.64 -3.00
C ASP A 149 -15.34 7.67 -2.28
N PHE A 150 -14.42 8.31 -3.02
CA PHE A 150 -13.53 9.33 -2.50
C PHE A 150 -14.22 10.68 -2.23
N THR A 151 -15.52 10.81 -2.54
CA THR A 151 -16.25 12.07 -2.34
C THR A 151 -16.20 12.52 -0.89
N SER A 152 -16.00 13.82 -0.68
CA SER A 152 -15.92 14.42 0.64
C SER A 152 -17.20 14.18 1.44
N PRO A 153 -17.11 13.80 2.73
CA PRO A 153 -18.28 13.66 3.59
C PRO A 153 -18.87 15.02 4.02
N CYS A 154 -18.15 16.13 3.80
CA CYS A 154 -18.64 17.47 4.11
C CYS A 154 -19.61 17.94 3.01
N GLU A 155 -20.91 17.95 3.31
CA GLU A 155 -22.00 18.28 2.36
C GLU A 155 -21.84 19.68 1.73
N GLU A 156 -21.17 20.63 2.40
CA GLU A 156 -20.95 21.98 1.86
C GLU A 156 -20.23 22.01 0.51
N PHE A 157 -19.40 21.01 0.20
CA PHE A 157 -18.64 20.97 -1.04
C PHE A 157 -19.40 20.32 -2.20
N HIS A 158 -20.59 19.74 -1.98
CA HIS A 158 -21.31 19.00 -3.01
C HIS A 158 -22.01 19.90 -4.05
N ASP A 159 -22.30 21.16 -3.69
CA ASP A 159 -23.06 22.09 -4.53
C ASP A 159 -22.19 23.25 -5.08
N GLU A 160 -21.50 23.97 -4.19
CA GLU A 160 -20.67 25.14 -4.53
C GLU A 160 -19.51 25.22 -3.54
N ALA A 161 -18.27 25.20 -4.02
CA ALA A 161 -17.10 25.34 -3.19
C ALA A 161 -16.31 26.60 -3.56
N GLU A 162 -15.93 27.39 -2.56
CA GLU A 162 -15.13 28.60 -2.70
C GLU A 162 -13.80 28.44 -1.95
N LEU A 163 -12.74 28.99 -2.50
CA LEU A 163 -11.46 29.10 -1.80
C LEU A 163 -11.58 30.19 -0.72
N GLU A 164 -11.27 29.88 0.54
CA GLU A 164 -11.30 30.90 1.60
C GLU A 164 -10.11 31.87 1.49
N ASP A 165 -8.92 31.37 1.12
CA ASP A 165 -7.72 32.21 0.93
C ASP A 165 -6.90 31.73 -0.28
N PRO A 166 -7.11 32.29 -1.48
CA PRO A 166 -6.37 31.92 -2.68
C PRO A 166 -4.84 32.12 -2.58
N ASP A 167 -4.35 32.98 -1.68
CA ASP A 167 -2.90 33.18 -1.50
C ASP A 167 -2.23 31.99 -0.77
N LEU A 168 -3.04 31.10 -0.16
CA LEU A 168 -2.62 29.87 0.52
C LEU A 168 -3.00 28.59 -0.27
N VAL A 169 -3.21 28.71 -1.58
CA VAL A 169 -3.54 27.58 -2.46
C VAL A 169 -2.41 27.34 -3.45
N SER A 170 -1.54 26.39 -3.13
CA SER A 170 -0.59 25.80 -4.08
C SER A 170 -0.15 24.41 -3.62
N GLU A 171 0.63 23.70 -4.45
CA GLU A 171 1.21 22.40 -4.11
C GLU A 171 2.05 22.47 -2.82
N GLU A 172 2.81 23.55 -2.62
CA GLU A 172 3.65 23.74 -1.43
C GLU A 172 2.79 23.84 -0.17
N GLN A 173 1.76 24.69 -0.18
CA GLN A 173 0.83 24.84 0.94
C GLN A 173 0.02 23.57 1.19
N MET A 174 -0.38 22.83 0.16
CA MET A 174 -1.08 21.55 0.34
C MET A 174 -0.19 20.54 1.07
N HIS A 175 1.09 20.46 0.69
CA HIS A 175 2.06 19.61 1.37
C HIS A 175 2.26 20.02 2.84
N GLU A 176 2.36 21.33 3.11
CA GLU A 176 2.44 21.85 4.49
C GLU A 176 1.18 21.54 5.30
N ALA A 177 0.00 21.70 4.70
CA ALA A 177 -1.30 21.38 5.30
C ALA A 177 -1.40 19.90 5.69
N LEU A 178 -1.00 18.99 4.80
CA LEU A 178 -0.93 17.55 5.09
C LEU A 178 0.07 17.24 6.22
N ALA A 179 1.24 17.88 6.22
CA ALA A 179 2.21 17.71 7.29
C ALA A 179 1.71 18.22 8.65
N VAL A 180 0.87 19.26 8.67
CA VAL A 180 0.17 19.74 9.88
C VAL A 180 -0.92 18.74 10.30
N ALA A 181 -1.70 18.23 9.34
CA ALA A 181 -2.75 17.25 9.59
C ALA A 181 -2.20 15.96 10.25
N GLU A 182 -1.08 15.42 9.75
CA GLU A 182 -0.43 14.24 10.32
C GLU A 182 0.04 14.41 11.77
N GLN A 183 0.27 15.66 12.20
CA GLN A 183 0.65 15.99 13.57
C GLN A 183 -0.56 16.26 14.47
N ALA A 184 -1.77 16.29 13.91
CA ALA A 184 -2.98 16.52 14.67
C ALA A 184 -3.20 15.40 15.70
N ASN A 185 -3.66 15.80 16.89
CA ASN A 185 -3.96 14.85 17.94
C ASN A 185 -5.10 13.92 17.51
N GLY A 186 -4.78 12.62 17.38
CA GLY A 186 -5.74 11.61 16.95
C GLY A 186 -5.87 11.47 15.43
N TYR A 187 -4.91 11.94 14.62
CA TYR A 187 -4.89 11.75 13.17
C TYR A 187 -5.23 10.31 12.76
N ALA A 188 -6.15 10.18 11.80
CA ALA A 188 -6.72 8.91 11.35
C ALA A 188 -6.52 8.65 9.84
N GLY A 189 -6.24 9.69 9.05
CA GLY A 189 -6.02 9.57 7.62
C GLY A 189 -6.32 10.85 6.88
N SER A 190 -5.90 10.92 5.62
CA SER A 190 -6.26 11.99 4.70
C SER A 190 -6.35 11.46 3.27
N TRP A 191 -7.16 12.13 2.45
CA TRP A 191 -7.27 11.85 1.02
C TRP A 191 -7.66 13.12 0.26
N ILE A 192 -7.49 13.06 -1.06
CA ILE A 192 -7.84 14.13 -1.97
C ILE A 192 -9.11 13.72 -2.71
N ASP A 193 -10.11 14.60 -2.69
CA ASP A 193 -11.32 14.47 -3.48
C ASP A 193 -11.25 15.43 -4.68
N GLN A 194 -11.29 14.84 -5.87
CA GLN A 194 -11.20 15.52 -7.17
C GLN A 194 -12.58 15.69 -7.82
N SER A 195 -13.69 15.36 -7.16
CA SER A 195 -15.04 15.37 -7.73
C SER A 195 -15.49 16.74 -8.25
N LEU A 196 -14.91 17.84 -7.74
CA LEU A 196 -15.16 19.20 -8.21
C LEU A 196 -14.22 19.66 -9.33
N ASN A 197 -13.23 18.83 -9.69
CA ASN A 197 -12.27 19.19 -10.72
C ASN A 197 -12.97 19.19 -12.10
N PRO A 198 -12.84 20.26 -12.90
CA PRO A 198 -13.43 20.32 -14.23
C PRO A 198 -12.90 19.23 -15.18
N ASN A 199 -11.78 18.60 -14.87
CA ASN A 199 -11.18 17.51 -15.64
C ASN A 199 -11.48 16.11 -15.03
N ALA A 200 -12.30 15.99 -13.98
CA ALA A 200 -12.52 14.72 -13.27
C ALA A 200 -13.12 13.59 -14.11
N GLU A 201 -13.79 13.92 -15.22
CA GLU A 201 -14.36 12.93 -16.15
C GLU A 201 -13.35 12.45 -17.21
N GLU A 202 -12.16 13.06 -17.30
CA GLU A 202 -11.12 12.68 -18.26
C GLU A 202 -10.40 11.40 -17.80
N ASP A 203 -10.16 10.47 -18.74
CA ASP A 203 -9.50 9.20 -18.46
C ASP A 203 -7.98 9.33 -18.58
N ILE A 204 -7.28 9.29 -17.44
CA ILE A 204 -5.80 9.34 -17.40
C ILE A 204 -5.14 8.13 -18.06
N ASN A 205 -5.87 7.02 -18.21
CA ASN A 205 -5.41 5.80 -18.86
C ASN A 205 -5.80 5.72 -20.33
N ASP A 206 -6.34 6.79 -20.93
CA ASP A 206 -6.67 6.82 -22.35
C ASP A 206 -5.41 6.48 -23.18
N PRO A 207 -5.42 5.38 -23.96
CA PRO A 207 -4.26 4.94 -24.73
C PRO A 207 -3.86 5.91 -25.85
N ASP A 208 -4.73 6.87 -26.22
CA ASP A 208 -4.42 7.89 -27.21
C ASP A 208 -3.60 9.07 -26.63
N LEU A 209 -3.46 9.17 -25.29
CA LEU A 209 -2.64 10.20 -24.63
C LEU A 209 -1.14 9.89 -24.73
N ASP A 210 -0.37 10.86 -25.23
CA ASP A 210 1.07 10.79 -25.12
C ASP A 210 1.58 11.05 -23.68
N GLU A 211 2.88 10.85 -23.43
CA GLU A 211 3.46 10.99 -22.09
C GLU A 211 3.38 12.42 -21.56
N GLU A 212 3.50 13.43 -22.43
CA GLU A 212 3.42 14.84 -22.03
C GLU A 212 1.98 15.20 -21.70
N GLU A 213 1.02 14.82 -22.56
CA GLU A 213 -0.41 15.04 -22.34
C GLU A 213 -0.91 14.37 -21.07
N ARG A 214 -0.45 13.14 -20.78
CA ARG A 214 -0.81 12.42 -19.56
C ARG A 214 -0.29 13.10 -18.30
N LEU A 215 0.96 13.56 -18.32
CA LEU A 215 1.53 14.30 -17.20
C LEU A 215 0.82 15.64 -16.98
N GLU A 216 0.43 16.33 -18.06
CA GLU A 216 -0.37 17.56 -17.97
C GLU A 216 -1.76 17.29 -17.39
N LEU A 217 -2.42 16.20 -17.82
CA LEU A 217 -3.71 15.78 -17.28
C LEU A 217 -3.60 15.40 -15.80
N GLU A 218 -2.60 14.60 -15.41
CA GLU A 218 -2.33 14.21 -14.02
C GLU A 218 -2.14 15.45 -13.13
N ALA A 219 -1.34 16.42 -13.58
CA ALA A 219 -1.16 17.68 -12.87
C ALA A 219 -2.48 18.48 -12.76
N SER A 220 -3.28 18.49 -13.83
CA SER A 220 -4.57 19.21 -13.83
C SER A 220 -5.62 18.58 -12.92
N LEU A 221 -5.63 17.26 -12.77
CA LEU A 221 -6.52 16.53 -11.86
C LEU A 221 -6.18 16.83 -10.39
N ASN A 222 -4.91 17.12 -10.11
CA ASN A 222 -4.40 17.46 -8.79
C ASN A 222 -4.20 18.97 -8.57
N ASP A 223 -4.84 19.81 -9.38
CA ASP A 223 -4.76 21.26 -9.22
C ASP A 223 -5.27 21.68 -7.82
N PRO A 224 -4.42 22.31 -6.98
CA PRO A 224 -4.78 22.77 -5.63
C PRO A 224 -6.05 23.62 -5.55
N GLU A 225 -6.42 24.34 -6.63
CA GLU A 225 -7.65 25.15 -6.67
C GLU A 225 -8.94 24.32 -6.79
N TYR A 226 -8.85 23.06 -7.22
CA TYR A 226 -10.00 22.22 -7.59
C TYR A 226 -10.12 20.92 -6.81
N VAL A 227 -9.37 20.78 -5.71
CA VAL A 227 -9.43 19.60 -4.86
C VAL A 227 -9.91 19.91 -3.45
N ILE A 228 -10.60 18.95 -2.84
CA ILE A 228 -10.97 19.01 -1.43
C ILE A 228 -9.97 18.16 -0.64
N LEU A 229 -9.27 18.81 0.29
CA LEU A 229 -8.42 18.13 1.26
C LEU A 229 -9.29 17.55 2.36
N ASN A 230 -9.36 16.23 2.47
CA ASN A 230 -10.09 15.54 3.53
C ASN A 230 -9.13 15.03 4.59
N VAL A 231 -9.46 15.26 5.86
CA VAL A 231 -8.69 14.79 7.02
C VAL A 231 -9.63 14.16 8.02
N GLN A 232 -9.23 13.02 8.57
CA GLN A 232 -9.93 12.36 9.66
C GLN A 232 -9.12 12.42 10.94
N VAL A 233 -9.81 12.60 12.07
CA VAL A 233 -9.25 12.55 13.42
C VAL A 233 -10.16 11.74 14.35
N THR A 234 -9.62 11.21 15.44
CA THR A 234 -10.38 10.46 16.47
C THR A 234 -10.85 11.33 17.64
N GLN A 235 -10.68 12.65 17.51
CA GLN A 235 -10.98 13.63 18.54
C GLN A 235 -11.83 14.74 17.93
N ASP A 236 -12.16 15.75 18.75
CA ASP A 236 -12.79 16.98 18.27
C ASP A 236 -12.04 17.52 17.03
N PRO A 237 -12.72 17.68 15.87
CA PRO A 237 -12.08 18.11 14.63
C PRO A 237 -11.70 19.59 14.63
N ASP A 238 -12.35 20.44 15.44
CA ASP A 238 -12.16 21.90 15.42
C ASP A 238 -10.68 22.32 15.57
N PRO A 239 -9.89 21.78 16.52
CA PRO A 239 -8.47 22.15 16.65
C PRO A 239 -7.60 21.73 15.47
N ALA A 240 -7.91 20.61 14.81
CA ALA A 240 -7.19 20.16 13.63
C ALA A 240 -7.55 21.02 12.42
N TYR A 241 -8.84 21.33 12.25
CA TYR A 241 -9.33 22.27 11.25
C TYR A 241 -8.64 23.63 11.35
N ASP A 242 -8.65 24.23 12.54
CA ASP A 242 -8.03 25.54 12.79
C ASP A 242 -6.53 25.54 12.48
N ALA A 243 -5.81 24.48 12.88
CA ALA A 243 -4.37 24.36 12.64
C ALA A 243 -4.03 24.21 11.15
N ILE A 244 -4.74 23.34 10.44
CA ILE A 244 -4.54 23.15 8.99
C ILE A 244 -4.87 24.44 8.25
N ARG A 245 -5.87 25.20 8.73
CA ARG A 245 -6.28 26.45 8.11
C ARG A 245 -5.26 27.58 8.17
N GLU A 246 -4.25 27.49 9.03
CA GLU A 246 -3.13 28.45 9.03
C GLU A 246 -2.27 28.32 7.76
N GLU A 247 -2.23 27.14 7.14
CA GLU A 247 -1.37 26.83 5.98
C GLU A 247 -2.17 26.60 4.69
N TRP A 248 -3.42 26.13 4.78
CA TRP A 248 -4.23 25.78 3.62
C TRP A 248 -5.30 26.82 3.32
N GLY A 249 -5.35 27.26 2.06
CA GLY A 249 -6.30 28.22 1.51
C GLY A 249 -7.57 27.61 0.91
N GLY A 250 -7.48 26.35 0.49
CA GLY A 250 -8.48 25.68 -0.35
C GLY A 250 -9.57 24.95 0.42
N MET A 251 -10.33 24.11 -0.28
CA MET A 251 -11.41 23.32 0.33
C MET A 251 -10.84 22.33 1.34
N LEU A 252 -11.43 22.28 2.53
CA LEU A 252 -10.95 21.49 3.66
C LEU A 252 -12.13 20.85 4.40
N CYS A 253 -12.12 19.52 4.49
CA CYS A 253 -13.05 18.77 5.30
C CYS A 253 -12.29 18.07 6.43
N VAL A 254 -12.65 18.32 7.68
CA VAL A 254 -12.08 17.61 8.84
C VAL A 254 -13.21 16.91 9.58
N THR A 255 -13.12 15.59 9.70
CA THR A 255 -14.18 14.75 10.29
C THR A 255 -13.68 13.89 11.44
N GLU A 256 -14.59 13.55 12.35
CA GLU A 256 -14.32 12.63 13.46
C GLU A 256 -14.62 11.18 13.03
N VAL A 257 -13.71 10.26 13.34
CA VAL A 257 -13.85 8.81 13.11
C VAL A 257 -13.44 8.00 14.32
N GLU A 258 -13.69 6.69 14.28
CA GLU A 258 -13.48 5.80 15.42
C GLU A 258 -12.00 5.45 15.63
N ARG A 259 -11.26 5.11 14.56
CA ARG A 259 -9.92 4.51 14.64
C ARG A 259 -8.85 5.47 14.18
N GLY A 260 -7.71 5.46 14.86
CA GLY A 260 -6.55 6.31 14.52
C GLY A 260 -5.60 5.63 13.54
N HIS A 261 -4.75 6.42 12.90
CA HIS A 261 -3.76 5.94 11.93
C HIS A 261 -2.81 4.91 12.57
N GLU A 262 -2.32 5.18 13.79
CA GLU A 262 -1.42 4.24 14.49
C GLU A 262 -2.08 2.88 14.76
N GLU A 263 -3.38 2.86 15.04
CA GLU A 263 -4.14 1.62 15.27
C GLU A 263 -4.29 0.82 13.97
N LEU A 264 -4.75 1.46 12.89
CA LEU A 264 -4.91 0.79 11.59
C LEU A 264 -3.57 0.28 11.05
N ARG A 265 -2.50 1.04 11.24
CA ARG A 265 -1.13 0.64 10.89
C ARG A 265 -0.64 -0.57 11.69
N ASP A 266 -0.98 -0.66 12.98
CA ASP A 266 -0.63 -1.82 13.81
C ASP A 266 -1.44 -3.07 13.39
N ILE A 267 -2.71 -2.90 13.01
CA ILE A 267 -3.55 -3.96 12.44
C ILE A 267 -2.99 -4.43 11.10
N GLN A 268 -2.66 -3.52 10.18
CA GLN A 268 -2.02 -3.82 8.90
C GLN A 268 -0.75 -4.67 9.10
N GLN A 269 0.14 -4.25 10.00
CA GLN A 269 1.37 -4.99 10.31
C GLN A 269 1.11 -6.39 10.88
N ALA A 270 0.09 -6.53 11.73
CA ALA A 270 -0.32 -7.82 12.28
C ALA A 270 -0.83 -8.76 11.17
N LEU A 271 -1.66 -8.24 10.27
CA LEU A 271 -2.23 -8.99 9.14
C LEU A 271 -1.17 -9.43 8.13
N MET A 272 -0.22 -8.57 7.80
CA MET A 272 0.90 -8.91 6.89
C MET A 272 1.80 -10.05 7.40
N SER A 273 1.69 -10.44 8.67
CA SER A 273 2.42 -11.58 9.23
C SER A 273 1.74 -12.93 8.96
N LEU A 274 0.49 -12.92 8.50
CA LEU A 274 -0.30 -14.11 8.20
C LEU A 274 0.03 -14.64 6.81
N SER A 275 0.21 -15.95 6.68
CA SER A 275 0.53 -16.57 5.37
C SER A 275 -0.63 -16.54 4.38
N VAL A 276 -1.87 -16.32 4.86
CA VAL A 276 -3.07 -16.21 4.02
C VAL A 276 -3.21 -14.82 3.38
N VAL A 277 -2.44 -13.84 3.85
CA VAL A 277 -2.50 -12.45 3.41
C VAL A 277 -1.44 -12.20 2.34
N GLN A 278 -1.88 -11.78 1.16
CA GLN A 278 -0.99 -11.36 0.07
C GLN A 278 -0.52 -9.91 0.26
N SER A 279 -1.44 -9.06 0.67
CA SER A 279 -1.22 -7.63 0.83
C SER A 279 -2.19 -7.09 1.89
N ALA A 280 -1.76 -6.05 2.62
CA ALA A 280 -2.65 -5.30 3.49
C ALA A 280 -2.27 -3.82 3.45
N TYR A 281 -3.25 -2.93 3.41
CA TYR A 281 -3.05 -1.49 3.33
C TYR A 281 -4.19 -0.72 4.00
N GLU A 282 -3.87 0.45 4.56
CA GLU A 282 -4.87 1.33 5.15
C GLU A 282 -5.74 1.96 4.05
N GLN A 283 -7.05 2.03 4.28
CA GLN A 283 -7.99 2.76 3.46
C GLN A 283 -8.60 3.91 4.31
N PRO A 284 -8.05 5.13 4.20
CA PRO A 284 -8.44 6.27 5.03
C PRO A 284 -9.89 6.72 4.81
N VAL A 285 -10.46 6.59 3.61
CA VAL A 285 -11.84 7.01 3.31
C VAL A 285 -12.83 6.26 4.21
N GLU A 286 -12.68 4.94 4.30
CA GLU A 286 -13.59 4.05 5.04
C GLU A 286 -13.10 3.76 6.48
N ASN A 287 -12.02 4.41 6.94
CA ASN A 287 -11.38 4.21 8.26
C ASN A 287 -11.11 2.71 8.58
N SER A 288 -10.55 1.98 7.61
CA SER A 288 -10.37 0.52 7.67
C SER A 288 -9.03 0.07 7.08
N VAL A 289 -8.74 -1.24 7.17
CA VAL A 289 -7.61 -1.91 6.49
C VAL A 289 -8.17 -2.85 5.43
N ILE A 290 -7.72 -2.70 4.19
CA ILE A 290 -8.01 -3.67 3.12
C ILE A 290 -6.97 -4.79 3.17
N VAL A 291 -7.42 -6.02 2.97
CA VAL A 291 -6.58 -7.23 2.96
C VAL A 291 -6.86 -8.04 1.71
N ASP A 292 -5.85 -8.20 0.87
CA ASP A 292 -5.89 -9.10 -0.27
C ASP A 292 -5.55 -10.52 0.14
N VAL A 293 -6.41 -11.47 -0.26
CA VAL A 293 -6.21 -12.91 -0.05
C VAL A 293 -6.46 -13.68 -1.34
N ASP A 294 -5.90 -14.88 -1.47
CA ASP A 294 -6.18 -15.73 -2.62
C ASP A 294 -7.67 -16.10 -2.68
N TYR A 295 -8.25 -16.49 -1.54
CA TYR A 295 -9.64 -16.92 -1.42
C TYR A 295 -10.19 -16.67 -0.02
N ASP A 296 -11.46 -16.29 0.07
CA ASP A 296 -12.25 -16.28 1.29
C ASP A 296 -13.70 -16.70 0.97
N ASP A 297 -14.27 -17.57 1.81
CA ASP A 297 -15.69 -17.93 1.80
C ASP A 297 -16.51 -17.10 2.81
N GLY A 298 -15.89 -16.07 3.38
CA GLY A 298 -16.39 -15.20 4.45
C GLY A 298 -15.91 -15.61 5.84
N THR A 299 -15.17 -16.71 5.96
CA THR A 299 -14.62 -17.15 7.25
C THR A 299 -13.46 -16.28 7.71
N LEU A 300 -12.59 -15.80 6.82
CA LEU A 300 -11.52 -14.85 7.18
C LEU A 300 -12.13 -13.51 7.58
N GLN A 301 -13.08 -12.98 6.79
CA GLN A 301 -13.81 -11.76 7.14
C GLN A 301 -14.42 -11.86 8.55
N SER A 302 -15.15 -12.94 8.84
CA SER A 302 -15.78 -13.14 10.16
C SER A 302 -14.76 -13.20 11.31
N GLN A 303 -13.60 -13.81 11.09
CA GLN A 303 -12.53 -13.90 12.10
C GLN A 303 -11.85 -12.55 12.35
N PHE A 304 -11.64 -11.76 11.30
CA PHE A 304 -11.10 -10.42 11.44
C PHE A 304 -12.11 -9.48 12.12
N ASP A 305 -13.40 -9.59 11.82
CA ASP A 305 -14.45 -8.83 12.50
C ASP A 305 -14.54 -9.20 14.00
N GLU A 306 -14.38 -10.49 14.36
CA GLU A 306 -14.33 -10.91 15.77
C GLU A 306 -13.09 -10.34 16.50
N THR A 307 -11.96 -10.23 15.80
CA THR A 307 -10.68 -9.82 16.39
C THR A 307 -10.56 -8.30 16.50
N TYR A 308 -10.92 -7.58 15.45
CA TYR A 308 -10.68 -6.15 15.29
C TYR A 308 -11.95 -5.30 15.31
N GLY A 309 -13.14 -5.92 15.32
CA GLY A 309 -14.43 -5.24 15.19
C GLY A 309 -14.92 -5.21 13.75
N GLU A 310 -16.25 -5.21 13.59
CA GLU A 310 -16.94 -5.18 12.30
C GLU A 310 -16.51 -3.96 11.47
N GLY A 311 -16.12 -4.20 10.21
CA GLY A 311 -15.73 -3.15 9.27
C GLY A 311 -14.32 -2.58 9.47
N THR A 312 -13.57 -3.04 10.48
CA THR A 312 -12.17 -2.62 10.67
C THR A 312 -11.27 -3.17 9.56
N VAL A 313 -11.55 -4.39 9.11
CA VAL A 313 -10.79 -5.08 8.07
C VAL A 313 -11.75 -5.50 6.97
N GLN A 314 -11.41 -5.23 5.71
CA GLN A 314 -12.16 -5.69 4.55
C GLN A 314 -11.33 -6.71 3.78
N VAL A 315 -11.84 -7.93 3.67
CA VAL A 315 -11.19 -9.01 2.93
C VAL A 315 -11.58 -8.96 1.46
N VAL A 316 -10.59 -8.89 0.59
CA VAL A 316 -10.76 -8.87 -0.88
C VAL A 316 -10.15 -10.15 -1.46
N PRO A 317 -10.98 -11.14 -1.84
CA PRO A 317 -10.50 -12.38 -2.46
C PRO A 317 -10.16 -12.17 -3.94
N ARG A 318 -9.07 -12.78 -4.40
CA ARG A 318 -8.65 -12.77 -5.82
C ARG A 318 -9.26 -13.90 -6.64
N LEU A 319 -9.73 -14.96 -5.96
CA LEU A 319 -10.47 -16.07 -6.55
C LEU A 319 -11.92 -16.07 -6.03
N GLN A 320 -12.87 -16.28 -6.94
CA GLN A 320 -14.30 -16.35 -6.66
C GLN A 320 -14.90 -17.68 -7.13
N PRO A 321 -16.04 -18.13 -6.59
CA PRO A 321 -16.73 -19.32 -7.10
C PRO A 321 -17.11 -19.19 -8.59
N ALA A 322 -16.72 -20.17 -9.40
CA ALA A 322 -16.87 -20.11 -10.86
C ALA A 322 -18.33 -20.21 -11.35
N ASP A 323 -19.27 -20.62 -10.49
CA ASP A 323 -20.70 -20.72 -10.81
C ASP A 323 -21.45 -19.38 -10.68
N GLN A 324 -20.78 -18.34 -10.20
CA GLN A 324 -21.32 -16.99 -10.03
C GLN A 324 -20.99 -16.04 -11.21
N LYS A 325 -20.30 -16.53 -12.26
CA LYS A 325 -20.06 -15.81 -13.52
C LYS A 325 -20.68 -16.53 -14.72
#